data_AF-A0A2V2GT13-F1
#
_entry.id   AF-A0A2V2GT13-F1
#
_cell.length_a   1.000
_cell.length_b   1.000
_cell.length_c   1.000
_cell.angle_alpha   90.00
_cell.angle_beta   90.00
_cell.angle_gamma   90.00
#
_symmetry.space_group_name_H-M   'P 1'
#
loop_
_entity.id
_entity.type
_entity.pdbx_description
1 polymer ?
#
loop_
_entity_poly.entity_id
_entity_poly.type
_entity_poly.pdbx_seq_one_letter_code
_entity_poly.pdbx_strand_id
1 'polypeptide(L)'
;MNHGRREIAPKPAPAAEQTACPENTDGVLRSAEHARRENKMAENKVTSNLHELEEQNGKSFSRVTQTPKGTKQRSPQSPNRTAEQLPVYNLRVRFHKTGRAQYISHLDLGRTMRTAINRAEIPVKYSEGFNPHPKMSFALTLSVGTESVCEFMELKLTEPPQCERIVASLRANLTEDLYVEDAYVPERKPSDIAWSEYEIVFSPEGDERVPDFSEIICDRPLVITKRTKSGEKTADIRPQILRFSQDGNRLTCVLCADNTNYLKPDYIAAMANVTDYTVMRRRVLLADGVTDFR
;
A
#
# COMPACT_ATOMS: atom_id res chain seq x y z
N MET A 1 68.34 43.22 4.37
CA MET A 1 69.59 42.49 4.71
C MET A 1 69.26 41.00 4.81
N ASN A 2 70.24 40.14 4.54
CA ASN A 2 70.07 38.69 4.38
C ASN A 2 70.20 37.93 5.73
N HIS A 3 70.27 36.59 5.67
CA HIS A 3 70.32 35.57 6.75
C HIS A 3 68.92 35.13 7.25
N GLY A 4 68.44 33.89 7.08
CA GLY A 4 69.03 32.70 6.46
C GLY A 4 69.48 31.63 7.48
N ARG A 5 68.58 30.68 7.80
CA ARG A 5 68.89 29.37 8.40
C ARG A 5 67.96 28.30 7.83
N ARG A 6 68.52 27.13 7.53
CA ARG A 6 67.84 25.91 7.08
C ARG A 6 67.71 24.88 8.22
N GLU A 7 67.05 23.75 7.85
CA GLU A 7 67.16 22.38 8.39
C GLU A 7 66.56 22.13 9.79
N ILE A 8 66.12 20.92 10.17
CA ILE A 8 66.26 19.58 9.56
C ILE A 8 64.87 18.85 9.49
N ALA A 9 64.64 17.94 8.54
CA ALA A 9 63.48 17.02 8.53
C ALA A 9 63.72 15.77 9.44
N PRO A 10 62.69 15.20 10.09
CA PRO A 10 62.86 14.04 10.98
C PRO A 10 63.04 12.73 10.22
N LYS A 11 63.94 11.90 10.75
CA LYS A 11 64.35 10.57 10.24
C LYS A 11 63.32 9.49 10.64
N PRO A 12 62.99 8.51 9.78
CA PRO A 12 62.09 7.42 10.16
C PRO A 12 62.75 6.45 11.15
N ALA A 13 61.95 5.93 12.09
CA ALA A 13 62.34 4.94 13.09
C ALA A 13 62.36 3.51 12.49
N PRO A 14 63.17 2.57 13.05
CA PRO A 14 63.35 1.24 12.48
C PRO A 14 62.15 0.31 12.74
N ALA A 15 61.99 -0.67 11.84
CA ALA A 15 61.02 -1.75 12.02
C ALA A 15 61.36 -2.63 13.22
N ALA A 16 60.35 -2.99 14.02
CA ALA A 16 60.47 -3.92 15.13
C ALA A 16 59.97 -5.31 14.73
N GLU A 17 60.64 -6.33 15.26
CA GLU A 17 60.53 -7.74 14.91
C GLU A 17 59.20 -8.39 15.32
N GLN A 18 58.79 -9.43 14.60
CA GLN A 18 57.63 -10.26 14.95
C GLN A 18 58.00 -11.23 16.08
N THR A 19 57.28 -11.16 17.20
CA THR A 19 57.32 -12.20 18.25
C THR A 19 55.97 -12.89 18.31
N ALA A 20 55.92 -14.14 17.84
CA ALA A 20 54.70 -14.95 17.87
C ALA A 20 54.51 -15.59 19.27
N CYS A 21 53.27 -15.56 19.76
CA CYS A 21 52.76 -16.31 20.91
C CYS A 21 51.23 -16.48 20.74
N PRO A 22 50.60 -17.48 21.37
CA PRO A 22 49.88 -18.49 20.59
C PRO A 22 48.40 -18.21 20.33
N GLU A 23 47.89 -18.83 19.26
CA GLU A 23 46.47 -18.88 18.93
C GLU A 23 45.67 -19.60 20.02
N ASN A 24 44.62 -18.95 20.53
CA ASN A 24 43.73 -19.51 21.54
C ASN A 24 42.39 -19.90 20.89
N THR A 25 42.36 -21.07 20.24
CA THR A 25 41.30 -21.50 19.31
C THR A 25 40.01 -22.03 19.95
N ASP A 26 39.85 -21.91 21.28
CA ASP A 26 38.64 -22.36 22.01
C ASP A 26 37.57 -21.27 22.23
N GLY A 27 37.85 -20.00 21.87
CA GLY A 27 36.89 -18.90 22.05
C GLY A 27 35.79 -18.81 20.98
N VAL A 28 36.07 -19.21 19.74
CA VAL A 28 35.22 -18.88 18.57
C VAL A 28 34.08 -19.89 18.35
N LEU A 29 34.24 -21.14 18.80
CA LEU A 29 33.23 -22.19 18.60
C LEU A 29 31.97 -21.98 19.49
N ARG A 30 32.13 -21.41 20.70
CA ARG A 30 30.99 -21.16 21.60
C ARG A 30 30.10 -20.00 21.13
N SER A 31 30.63 -19.02 20.41
CA SER A 31 29.84 -17.95 19.81
C SER A 31 29.01 -18.43 18.61
N ALA A 32 29.55 -19.37 17.82
CA ALA A 32 28.86 -19.93 16.66
C ALA A 32 27.68 -20.85 17.04
N GLU A 33 27.76 -21.57 18.17
CA GLU A 33 26.64 -22.38 18.68
C GLU A 33 25.54 -21.53 19.34
N HIS A 34 25.88 -20.39 19.96
CA HIS A 34 24.88 -19.48 20.52
C HIS A 34 24.07 -18.79 19.42
N ALA A 35 24.74 -18.24 18.39
CA ALA A 35 24.08 -17.65 17.23
C ALA A 35 23.20 -18.66 16.46
N ARG A 36 23.57 -19.95 16.44
CA ARG A 36 22.74 -21.04 15.87
C ARG A 36 21.58 -21.48 16.75
N ARG A 37 21.55 -21.13 18.03
CA ARG A 37 20.39 -21.34 18.92
C ARG A 37 19.43 -20.16 18.90
N GLU A 38 19.93 -18.94 18.85
CA GLU A 38 19.09 -17.74 18.71
C GLU A 38 18.40 -17.71 17.34
N ASN A 39 19.12 -18.05 16.26
CA ASN A 39 18.52 -18.19 14.92
C ASN A 39 17.67 -19.49 14.74
N LYS A 40 17.39 -20.22 15.83
CA LYS A 40 16.45 -21.35 15.88
C LYS A 40 15.28 -21.11 16.85
N MET A 41 15.25 -19.94 17.51
CA MET A 41 14.09 -19.47 18.31
C MET A 41 13.22 -18.45 17.56
N ALA A 42 13.64 -17.96 16.39
CA ALA A 42 12.92 -16.97 15.59
C ALA A 42 11.90 -17.54 14.57
N GLU A 43 11.80 -18.87 14.40
CA GLU A 43 10.97 -19.49 13.35
C GLU A 43 9.49 -19.73 13.72
N ASN A 44 9.06 -19.45 14.96
CA ASN A 44 7.69 -19.74 15.41
C ASN A 44 6.87 -18.49 15.80
N LYS A 45 6.22 -17.87 14.79
CA LYS A 45 4.87 -17.26 14.87
C LYS A 45 4.37 -16.73 13.51
N VAL A 46 4.39 -17.59 12.48
CA VAL A 46 3.68 -17.33 11.22
C VAL A 46 2.35 -18.09 11.24
N THR A 47 1.27 -17.45 11.67
CA THR A 47 -0.09 -18.04 11.63
C THR A 47 -0.74 -17.76 10.27
N SER A 48 -0.57 -18.65 9.29
CA SER A 48 -1.23 -18.52 7.98
C SER A 48 -2.61 -19.17 7.97
N ASN A 49 -3.68 -18.38 8.00
CA ASN A 49 -5.06 -18.88 7.95
C ASN A 49 -5.55 -18.95 6.49
N LEU A 50 -5.17 -20.01 5.79
CA LEU A 50 -5.32 -20.13 4.33
C LEU A 50 -6.28 -21.25 3.87
N HIS A 51 -7.12 -21.82 4.76
CA HIS A 51 -7.84 -23.06 4.45
C HIS A 51 -9.22 -23.22 5.14
N GLU A 52 -10.15 -22.26 5.00
CA GLU A 52 -11.53 -22.45 5.51
C GLU A 52 -12.61 -21.51 4.90
N LEU A 53 -12.87 -21.56 3.57
CA LEU A 53 -13.92 -20.73 2.93
C LEU A 53 -14.73 -21.36 1.75
N GLU A 54 -14.70 -22.68 1.52
CA GLU A 54 -15.39 -23.28 0.35
C GLU A 54 -16.71 -24.04 0.62
N GLU A 55 -17.12 -24.25 1.88
CA GLU A 55 -18.35 -25.02 2.20
C GLU A 55 -19.50 -24.17 2.77
N GLN A 56 -20.18 -23.39 1.93
CA GLN A 56 -21.55 -22.92 2.19
C GLN A 56 -22.27 -22.33 0.96
N ASN A 57 -22.77 -23.18 0.05
CA ASN A 57 -23.91 -22.81 -0.80
C ASN A 57 -24.64 -24.05 -1.38
N GLY A 58 -25.48 -24.67 -0.54
CA GLY A 58 -26.24 -25.87 -0.87
C GLY A 58 -27.76 -25.72 -0.70
N LYS A 59 -28.45 -25.31 -1.78
CA LYS A 59 -29.87 -25.57 -2.13
C LYS A 59 -30.99 -25.16 -1.13
N SER A 60 -32.00 -24.44 -1.64
CA SER A 60 -33.31 -25.07 -1.97
C SER A 60 -34.23 -24.16 -2.81
N PHE A 61 -35.22 -24.78 -3.47
CA PHE A 61 -36.18 -24.21 -4.43
C PHE A 61 -37.54 -23.85 -3.81
N SER A 62 -38.18 -22.79 -4.32
CA SER A 62 -39.63 -22.68 -4.61
C SER A 62 -39.92 -21.28 -5.20
N ARG A 63 -40.94 -21.01 -6.03
CA ARG A 63 -41.92 -21.81 -6.79
C ARG A 63 -42.34 -20.99 -8.02
N VAL A 64 -42.59 -21.63 -9.15
CA VAL A 64 -42.95 -20.98 -10.42
C VAL A 64 -44.45 -20.66 -10.49
N THR A 65 -44.78 -19.47 -11.00
CA THR A 65 -46.07 -19.17 -11.66
C THR A 65 -45.81 -18.25 -12.86
N GLN A 66 -46.21 -18.68 -14.05
CA GLN A 66 -46.14 -17.90 -15.29
C GLN A 66 -47.52 -17.37 -15.68
N THR A 67 -47.58 -16.16 -16.24
CA THR A 67 -48.72 -15.63 -16.99
C THR A 67 -48.23 -14.94 -18.28
N PRO A 68 -49.06 -14.89 -19.33
CA PRO A 68 -48.55 -14.93 -20.72
C PRO A 68 -48.07 -13.61 -21.32
N LYS A 69 -47.29 -13.75 -22.40
CA LYS A 69 -46.63 -12.68 -23.16
C LYS A 69 -47.61 -11.73 -23.86
N GLY A 70 -47.50 -10.43 -23.58
CA GLY A 70 -48.04 -9.37 -24.44
C GLY A 70 -47.05 -8.96 -25.54
N THR A 71 -47.51 -8.91 -26.79
CA THR A 71 -46.69 -8.62 -27.97
C THR A 71 -46.29 -7.14 -28.03
N LYS A 72 -45.03 -6.80 -27.71
CA LYS A 72 -44.50 -5.45 -27.94
C LYS A 72 -44.08 -5.27 -29.40
N GLN A 73 -44.76 -4.38 -30.12
CA GLN A 73 -44.34 -3.91 -31.43
C GLN A 73 -42.91 -3.33 -31.35
N ARG A 74 -42.06 -3.69 -32.30
CA ARG A 74 -40.70 -3.15 -32.41
C ARG A 74 -40.75 -1.77 -33.08
N SER A 75 -40.28 -0.74 -32.38
CA SER A 75 -39.90 0.53 -32.99
C SER A 75 -38.82 0.30 -34.07
N PRO A 76 -38.79 1.09 -35.16
CA PRO A 76 -37.75 0.96 -36.17
C PRO A 76 -36.37 1.28 -35.56
N GLN A 77 -35.39 0.42 -35.81
CA GLN A 77 -34.00 0.63 -35.37
C GLN A 77 -33.39 1.80 -36.16
N SER A 78 -32.84 2.79 -35.45
CA SER A 78 -32.05 3.86 -36.07
C SER A 78 -30.84 3.27 -36.83
N PRO A 79 -30.45 3.86 -37.97
CA PRO A 79 -29.41 3.28 -38.83
C PRO A 79 -28.06 3.22 -38.13
N ASN A 80 -27.38 2.09 -38.34
CA ASN A 80 -26.13 1.72 -37.73
C ASN A 80 -24.98 2.66 -38.18
N ARG A 81 -24.74 3.76 -37.44
CA ARG A 81 -23.49 4.49 -37.55
C ARG A 81 -22.39 3.68 -36.88
N THR A 82 -21.62 2.95 -37.67
CA THR A 82 -20.33 2.40 -37.27
C THR A 82 -19.39 3.57 -36.97
N ALA A 83 -19.51 4.16 -35.78
CA ALA A 83 -18.57 5.14 -35.28
C ALA A 83 -17.22 4.43 -35.13
N GLU A 84 -16.23 4.88 -35.88
CA GLU A 84 -14.87 4.37 -35.86
C GLU A 84 -14.31 4.58 -34.44
N GLN A 85 -14.28 3.51 -33.65
CA GLN A 85 -13.88 3.59 -32.24
C GLN A 85 -12.38 3.78 -32.17
N LEU A 86 -11.95 5.04 -32.02
CA LEU A 86 -10.55 5.39 -31.77
C LEU A 86 -9.97 4.50 -30.66
N PRO A 87 -8.72 4.00 -30.83
CA PRO A 87 -8.10 3.11 -29.87
C PRO A 87 -8.01 3.77 -28.49
N VAL A 88 -8.19 2.97 -27.45
CA VAL A 88 -8.10 3.41 -26.06
C VAL A 88 -6.98 2.65 -25.38
N TYR A 89 -5.99 3.38 -24.90
CA TYR A 89 -4.84 2.80 -24.20
C TYR A 89 -5.05 2.92 -22.68
N ASN A 90 -4.69 1.88 -21.95
CA ASN A 90 -4.72 1.90 -20.48
C ASN A 90 -3.35 2.34 -19.96
N LEU A 91 -3.33 3.29 -19.03
CA LEU A 91 -2.14 3.65 -18.26
C LEU A 91 -2.47 3.55 -16.78
N ARG A 92 -1.58 2.96 -15.99
CA ARG A 92 -1.55 3.07 -14.53
C ARG A 92 -0.41 3.98 -14.14
N VAL A 93 -0.69 4.94 -13.27
CA VAL A 93 0.25 5.87 -12.66
C VAL A 93 0.36 5.48 -11.19
N ARG A 94 1.58 5.16 -10.73
CA ARG A 94 1.89 4.93 -9.32
C ARG A 94 2.37 6.25 -8.71
N PHE A 95 1.83 6.62 -7.55
CA PHE A 95 2.14 7.89 -6.89
C PHE A 95 2.14 7.75 -5.37
N HIS A 96 2.73 8.74 -4.70
CA HIS A 96 2.81 8.87 -3.26
C HIS A 96 1.79 9.93 -2.80
N LYS A 97 1.22 9.73 -1.61
CA LYS A 97 0.38 10.68 -0.88
C LYS A 97 0.99 10.81 0.50
N THR A 98 1.86 11.80 0.69
CA THR A 98 2.68 11.97 1.88
C THR A 98 2.57 13.39 2.44
N GLY A 99 3.18 13.66 3.59
CA GLY A 99 3.28 15.00 4.15
C GLY A 99 1.90 15.64 4.35
N ARG A 100 1.70 16.87 3.84
CA ARG A 100 0.42 17.59 4.03
C ARG A 100 -0.71 16.99 3.18
N ALA A 101 -0.40 16.28 2.10
CA ALA A 101 -1.42 15.59 1.30
C ALA A 101 -2.10 14.44 2.05
N GLN A 102 -1.59 13.98 3.21
CA GLN A 102 -2.31 13.00 4.04
C GLN A 102 -3.74 13.44 4.38
N TYR A 103 -3.97 14.75 4.51
CA TYR A 103 -5.26 15.35 4.85
C TYR A 103 -6.17 15.64 3.64
N ILE A 104 -5.73 15.39 2.41
CA ILE A 104 -6.57 15.62 1.23
C ILE A 104 -7.72 14.60 1.18
N SER A 105 -8.95 15.07 0.92
CA SER A 105 -10.11 14.19 0.73
C SER A 105 -9.98 13.43 -0.60
N HIS A 106 -10.66 12.28 -0.74
CA HIS A 106 -10.68 11.54 -2.01
C HIS A 106 -11.26 12.38 -3.17
N LEU A 107 -12.26 13.22 -2.90
CA LEU A 107 -12.85 14.11 -3.91
C LEU A 107 -11.86 15.19 -4.36
N ASP A 108 -11.09 15.74 -3.42
CA ASP A 108 -10.12 16.80 -3.70
C ASP A 108 -8.85 16.24 -4.32
N LEU A 109 -8.40 15.03 -3.96
CA LEU A 109 -7.38 14.28 -4.69
C LEU A 109 -7.80 14.09 -6.15
N GLY A 110 -9.05 13.69 -6.38
CA GLY A 110 -9.62 13.57 -7.73
C GLY A 110 -9.69 14.90 -8.48
N ARG A 111 -9.89 16.03 -7.80
CA ARG A 111 -9.85 17.38 -8.41
C ARG A 111 -8.41 17.78 -8.75
N THR A 112 -7.48 17.62 -7.82
CA THR A 112 -6.05 17.93 -8.00
C THR A 112 -5.44 17.12 -9.13
N MET A 113 -5.68 15.81 -9.17
CA MET A 113 -5.18 14.96 -10.26
C MET A 113 -5.76 15.37 -11.63
N ARG A 114 -7.06 15.67 -11.75
CA ARG A 114 -7.62 16.21 -13.01
C ARG A 114 -6.97 17.52 -13.44
N THR A 115 -6.75 18.44 -12.50
CA THR A 115 -6.08 19.72 -12.79
C THR A 115 -4.64 19.51 -13.25
N ALA A 116 -3.89 18.61 -12.61
CA ALA A 116 -2.54 18.26 -13.02
C ALA A 116 -2.51 17.59 -14.40
N ILE A 117 -3.40 16.62 -14.67
CA ILE A 117 -3.56 15.94 -15.97
C ILE A 117 -3.84 16.95 -17.09
N ASN A 118 -4.76 17.90 -16.85
CA ASN A 118 -5.12 18.92 -17.84
C ASN A 118 -3.97 19.89 -18.12
N ARG A 119 -3.23 20.34 -17.08
CA ARG A 119 -2.06 21.23 -17.24
C ARG A 119 -0.84 20.53 -17.85
N ALA A 120 -0.72 19.22 -17.63
CA ALA A 120 0.32 18.37 -18.22
C ALA A 120 0.01 17.97 -19.68
N GLU A 121 -1.12 18.40 -20.24
CA GLU A 121 -1.59 18.12 -21.61
C GLU A 121 -1.57 16.63 -21.97
N ILE A 122 -1.92 15.77 -21.00
CA ILE A 122 -1.93 14.32 -21.21
C ILE A 122 -3.13 13.97 -22.11
N PRO A 123 -2.94 13.16 -23.18
CA PRO A 123 -3.99 12.81 -24.14
C PRO A 123 -4.96 11.78 -23.54
N VAL A 124 -5.78 12.23 -22.59
CA VAL A 124 -6.80 11.42 -21.88
C VAL A 124 -8.13 11.39 -22.63
N LYS A 125 -8.81 10.26 -22.57
CA LYS A 125 -10.21 10.12 -23.01
C LYS A 125 -11.12 10.79 -21.99
N TYR A 126 -12.00 11.67 -22.46
CA TYR A 126 -12.98 12.36 -21.62
C TYR A 126 -14.31 11.59 -21.50
N SER A 127 -15.09 11.89 -20.47
CA SER A 127 -16.47 11.43 -20.31
C SER A 127 -17.44 12.15 -21.27
N GLU A 128 -18.50 11.45 -21.66
CA GLU A 128 -19.43 11.86 -22.75
C GLU A 128 -20.65 12.67 -22.23
N GLY A 129 -20.52 13.31 -21.06
CA GLY A 129 -21.60 14.08 -20.42
C GLY A 129 -21.42 15.59 -20.52
N PHE A 130 -22.40 16.36 -20.03
CA PHE A 130 -22.40 17.83 -20.04
C PHE A 130 -21.22 18.50 -19.31
N ASN A 131 -20.52 17.78 -18.43
CA ASN A 131 -19.29 18.22 -17.78
C ASN A 131 -18.17 17.18 -18.07
N PRO A 132 -17.56 17.23 -19.26
CA PRO A 132 -16.54 16.27 -19.66
C PRO A 132 -15.32 16.36 -18.73
N HIS A 133 -14.86 15.21 -18.26
CA HIS A 133 -13.70 15.08 -17.39
C HIS A 133 -12.86 13.87 -17.81
N PRO A 134 -11.53 13.86 -17.54
CA PRO A 134 -10.68 12.70 -17.79
C PRO A 134 -11.28 11.41 -17.21
N LYS A 135 -11.38 10.36 -18.02
CA LYS A 135 -11.77 9.02 -17.56
C LYS A 135 -10.61 8.43 -16.75
N MET A 136 -10.71 8.61 -15.43
CA MET A 136 -9.73 8.18 -14.44
C MET A 136 -10.40 7.47 -13.25
N SER A 137 -9.66 6.58 -12.60
CA SER A 137 -10.10 5.86 -11.39
C SER A 137 -8.92 5.55 -10.48
N PHE A 138 -9.12 5.52 -9.17
CA PHE A 138 -8.09 5.09 -8.21
C PHE A 138 -8.28 3.60 -7.89
N ALA A 139 -7.19 2.85 -7.74
CA ALA A 139 -7.25 1.40 -7.49
C ALA A 139 -7.72 1.07 -6.07
N LEU A 140 -7.27 1.87 -5.09
CA LEU A 140 -7.74 1.87 -3.71
C LEU A 140 -8.08 3.28 -3.27
N THR A 141 -8.88 3.39 -2.21
CA THR A 141 -9.15 4.65 -1.51
C THR A 141 -8.50 4.63 -0.14
N LEU A 142 -7.72 5.67 0.18
CA LEU A 142 -7.05 5.80 1.47
C LEU A 142 -7.87 6.70 2.42
N SER A 143 -7.78 6.45 3.73
CA SER A 143 -8.32 7.35 4.76
C SER A 143 -7.64 8.74 4.72
N VAL A 144 -8.33 9.76 5.22
CA VAL A 144 -7.76 11.07 5.58
C VAL A 144 -6.92 10.87 6.84
N GLY A 145 -5.74 11.50 6.94
CA GLY A 145 -4.79 11.28 8.04
C GLY A 145 -3.91 10.04 7.86
N THR A 146 -3.89 9.45 6.66
CA THR A 146 -3.03 8.32 6.31
C THR A 146 -2.13 8.71 5.14
N GLU A 147 -0.86 8.36 5.22
CA GLU A 147 0.14 8.49 4.15
C GLU A 147 0.28 7.19 3.36
N SER A 148 0.85 7.26 2.17
CA SER A 148 1.05 6.10 1.29
C SER A 148 2.12 6.35 0.25
N VAL A 149 3.00 5.36 0.05
CA VAL A 149 4.02 5.35 -1.03
C VAL A 149 3.64 4.40 -2.18
N CYS A 150 2.37 3.98 -2.23
CA CYS A 150 1.88 2.96 -3.16
C CYS A 150 0.42 3.21 -3.56
N GLU A 151 0.06 4.45 -3.91
CA GLU A 151 -1.23 4.75 -4.55
C GLU A 151 -1.17 4.50 -6.06
N PHE A 152 -2.30 4.11 -6.64
CA PHE A 152 -2.42 3.86 -8.08
C PHE A 152 -3.65 4.57 -8.65
N MET A 153 -3.44 5.27 -9.76
CA MET A 153 -4.48 5.88 -10.58
C MET A 153 -4.44 5.29 -11.98
N GLU A 154 -5.56 4.82 -12.51
CA GLU A 154 -5.71 4.46 -13.91
C GLU A 154 -6.23 5.63 -14.73
N LEU A 155 -5.67 5.80 -15.92
CA LEU A 155 -6.11 6.70 -16.98
C LEU A 155 -6.47 5.90 -18.23
N LYS A 156 -7.45 6.40 -18.99
CA LYS A 156 -7.69 5.98 -20.37
C LYS A 156 -7.13 7.03 -21.31
N LEU A 157 -6.23 6.67 -22.22
CA LEU A 157 -5.61 7.58 -23.18
C LEU A 157 -6.19 7.41 -24.59
N THR A 158 -6.10 8.46 -25.40
CA THR A 158 -6.42 8.46 -26.84
C THR A 158 -5.20 8.20 -27.73
N GLU A 159 -4.00 8.19 -27.15
CA GLU A 159 -2.72 7.97 -27.82
C GLU A 159 -1.88 6.90 -27.09
N PRO A 160 -0.93 6.23 -27.76
CA PRO A 160 0.00 5.31 -27.13
C PRO A 160 0.75 5.97 -25.94
N PRO A 161 0.92 5.26 -24.81
CA PRO A 161 1.48 5.85 -23.60
C PRO A 161 2.97 6.18 -23.72
N GLN A 162 3.31 7.47 -23.64
CA GLN A 162 4.67 7.97 -23.50
C GLN A 162 5.05 8.05 -22.01
N CYS A 163 5.22 6.91 -21.34
CA CYS A 163 5.30 6.80 -19.88
C CYS A 163 6.26 7.79 -19.21
N GLU A 164 7.52 7.86 -19.65
CA GLU A 164 8.54 8.74 -19.07
C GLU A 164 8.14 10.23 -19.17
N ARG A 165 7.63 10.66 -20.33
CA ARG A 165 7.13 12.01 -20.56
C ARG A 165 5.93 12.30 -19.65
N ILE A 166 5.00 11.35 -19.51
CA ILE A 166 3.82 11.50 -18.65
C ILE A 166 4.23 11.65 -17.18
N VAL A 167 5.18 10.84 -16.70
CA VAL A 167 5.73 10.97 -15.33
C VAL A 167 6.38 12.33 -15.14
N ALA A 168 7.22 12.78 -16.07
CA ALA A 168 7.88 14.09 -16.00
C ALA A 168 6.88 15.26 -15.99
N SER A 169 5.90 15.25 -16.90
CA SER A 169 4.88 16.30 -16.99
C SER A 169 3.94 16.31 -15.77
N LEU A 170 3.61 15.16 -15.18
CA LEU A 170 2.83 15.10 -13.94
C LEU A 170 3.63 15.64 -12.74
N ARG A 171 4.90 15.25 -12.58
CA ARG A 171 5.78 15.78 -11.52
C ARG A 171 5.90 17.29 -11.58
N ALA A 172 6.01 17.88 -12.78
CA ALA A 172 6.05 19.33 -12.97
C ALA A 172 4.72 20.06 -12.64
N ASN A 173 3.61 19.34 -12.48
CA ASN A 173 2.27 19.87 -12.23
C ASN A 173 1.65 19.46 -10.88
N LEU A 174 2.41 18.75 -10.05
CA LEU A 174 2.03 18.28 -8.71
C LEU A 174 3.00 18.81 -7.65
N THR A 175 2.59 18.74 -6.39
CA THR A 175 3.44 19.05 -5.22
C THR A 175 4.30 17.84 -4.84
N GLU A 176 5.37 18.05 -4.08
CA GLU A 176 6.20 16.96 -3.54
C GLU A 176 5.39 15.95 -2.70
N ASP A 177 4.41 16.43 -1.92
CA ASP A 177 3.44 15.60 -1.18
C ASP A 177 2.57 14.67 -2.07
N LEU A 178 2.53 14.91 -3.39
CA LEU A 178 1.81 14.11 -4.40
C LEU A 178 2.75 13.64 -5.52
N TYR A 179 3.91 13.12 -5.13
CA TYR A 179 4.95 12.65 -6.05
C TYR A 179 4.50 11.48 -6.91
N VAL A 180 4.62 11.59 -8.25
CA VAL A 180 4.43 10.45 -9.16
C VAL A 180 5.72 9.64 -9.22
N GLU A 181 5.65 8.34 -8.98
CA GLU A 181 6.79 7.42 -8.96
C GLU A 181 7.05 6.80 -10.34
N ASP A 182 6.02 6.20 -10.94
CA ASP A 182 6.10 5.39 -12.17
C ASP A 182 4.80 5.48 -12.99
N ALA A 183 4.86 5.17 -14.28
CA ALA A 183 3.67 4.99 -15.11
C ALA A 183 3.89 3.88 -16.16
N TYR A 184 2.92 2.99 -16.32
CA TYR A 184 3.05 1.79 -17.16
C TYR A 184 1.69 1.28 -17.64
N VAL A 185 1.70 0.39 -18.64
CA VAL A 185 0.48 -0.30 -19.09
C VAL A 185 0.12 -1.37 -18.05
N PRO A 186 -1.10 -1.37 -17.47
CA PRO A 186 -1.46 -2.30 -16.41
C PRO A 186 -1.67 -3.72 -16.95
N GLU A 187 -0.97 -4.69 -16.35
CA GLU A 187 -1.15 -6.13 -16.62
C GLU A 187 -2.23 -6.76 -15.73
N ARG A 188 -2.45 -6.18 -14.54
CA ARG A 188 -3.41 -6.64 -13.53
C ARG A 188 -4.56 -5.67 -13.35
N LYS A 189 -5.71 -6.12 -12.86
CA LYS A 189 -6.86 -5.25 -12.53
C LYS A 189 -6.78 -4.79 -11.07
N PRO A 190 -7.34 -3.61 -10.72
CA PRO A 190 -7.44 -3.19 -9.32
C PRO A 190 -8.16 -4.19 -8.40
N SER A 191 -9.04 -5.03 -8.97
CA SER A 191 -9.72 -6.13 -8.26
C SER A 191 -8.79 -7.24 -7.78
N ASP A 192 -7.55 -7.30 -8.28
CA ASP A 192 -6.58 -8.35 -7.97
C ASP A 192 -5.79 -8.02 -6.68
N ILE A 193 -6.00 -6.82 -6.13
CA ILE A 193 -5.51 -6.39 -4.82
C ILE A 193 -6.30 -7.14 -3.73
N ALA A 194 -5.57 -7.83 -2.86
CA ALA A 194 -6.15 -8.56 -1.73
C ALA A 194 -5.73 -7.98 -0.37
N TRP A 195 -4.53 -7.43 -0.26
CA TRP A 195 -3.98 -6.94 1.02
C TRP A 195 -3.29 -5.57 0.89
N SER A 196 -3.18 -4.87 2.00
CA SER A 196 -2.38 -3.65 2.15
C SER A 196 -1.48 -3.78 3.38
N GLU A 197 -0.20 -3.47 3.20
CA GLU A 197 0.79 -3.44 4.28
C GLU A 197 0.92 -2.01 4.80
N TYR A 198 0.61 -1.84 6.08
CA TYR A 198 0.68 -0.59 6.80
C TYR A 198 1.79 -0.63 7.84
N GLU A 199 2.42 0.51 8.03
CA GLU A 199 3.25 0.83 9.18
C GLU A 199 2.49 1.86 10.02
N ILE A 200 2.31 1.57 11.30
CA ILE A 200 1.72 2.47 12.30
C ILE A 200 2.83 2.80 13.31
N VAL A 201 3.09 4.08 13.54
CA VAL A 201 4.07 4.55 14.53
C VAL A 201 3.34 5.34 15.59
N PHE A 202 3.40 4.86 16.83
CA PHE A 202 2.75 5.46 18.00
C PHE A 202 3.69 6.45 18.71
N SER A 203 3.14 7.58 19.14
CA SER A 203 3.85 8.63 19.89
C SER A 203 3.23 8.77 21.29
N PRO A 204 3.50 7.83 22.23
CA PRO A 204 2.86 7.87 23.55
C PRO A 204 3.26 9.11 24.34
N GLU A 205 2.27 9.84 24.86
CA GLU A 205 2.48 11.01 25.73
C GLU A 205 2.19 10.71 27.22
N GLY A 206 2.98 11.30 28.12
CA GLY A 206 2.79 11.16 29.57
C GLY A 206 2.90 9.71 30.06
N ASP A 207 1.79 9.18 30.58
CA ASP A 207 1.69 7.81 31.10
C ASP A 207 1.22 6.78 30.04
N GLU A 208 0.95 7.21 28.80
CA GLU A 208 0.58 6.30 27.71
C GLU A 208 1.67 5.24 27.46
N ARG A 209 1.24 4.02 27.09
CA ARG A 209 2.12 2.91 26.74
C ARG A 209 1.54 2.16 25.55
N VAL A 210 2.39 1.92 24.54
CA VAL A 210 2.04 1.01 23.45
C VAL A 210 1.98 -0.41 24.03
N PRO A 211 0.86 -1.14 23.90
CA PRO A 211 0.73 -2.50 24.40
C PRO A 211 1.50 -3.50 23.52
N ASP A 212 1.67 -4.73 24.01
CA ASP A 212 2.09 -5.86 23.18
C ASP A 212 0.92 -6.32 22.31
N PHE A 213 1.00 -6.03 21.01
CA PHE A 213 -0.03 -6.42 20.05
C PHE A 213 -0.15 -7.93 19.87
N SER A 214 0.80 -8.74 20.34
CA SER A 214 0.71 -10.21 20.32
C SER A 214 -0.23 -10.80 21.38
N GLU A 215 -0.57 -10.03 22.41
CA GLU A 215 -1.62 -10.38 23.38
C GLU A 215 -3.02 -9.96 22.89
N ILE A 216 -3.08 -8.88 22.09
CA ILE A 216 -4.31 -8.34 21.49
C ILE A 216 -4.70 -9.16 20.26
N ILE A 217 -3.81 -9.27 19.27
CA ILE A 217 -3.98 -9.97 18.00
C ILE A 217 -3.46 -11.40 18.15
N CYS A 218 -4.23 -12.23 18.85
CA CYS A 218 -3.97 -13.67 19.00
C CYS A 218 -5.10 -14.50 18.37
N ASP A 219 -5.05 -15.83 18.46
CA ASP A 219 -6.02 -16.74 17.83
C ASP A 219 -7.34 -16.84 18.65
N ARG A 220 -8.03 -15.70 18.70
CA ARG A 220 -9.40 -15.54 19.22
C ARG A 220 -10.14 -14.48 18.39
N PRO A 221 -11.49 -14.48 18.39
CA PRO A 221 -12.26 -13.41 17.76
C PRO A 221 -11.86 -12.03 18.29
N LEU A 222 -11.54 -11.10 17.39
CA LEU A 222 -11.16 -9.73 17.69
C LEU A 222 -12.31 -8.82 17.28
N VAL A 223 -13.31 -8.72 18.15
CA VAL A 223 -14.58 -8.05 17.85
C VAL A 223 -14.47 -6.55 18.09
N ILE A 224 -14.78 -5.75 17.07
CA ILE A 224 -14.88 -4.29 17.15
C ILE A 224 -16.28 -3.79 16.79
N THR A 225 -16.62 -2.60 17.26
CA THR A 225 -17.85 -1.89 16.86
C THR A 225 -17.56 -0.99 15.65
N LYS A 226 -18.10 -1.37 14.48
CA LYS A 226 -18.04 -0.55 13.26
C LYS A 226 -19.29 0.34 13.20
N ARG A 227 -19.11 1.66 13.04
CA ARG A 227 -20.22 2.60 12.78
C ARG A 227 -20.65 2.54 11.31
N THR A 228 -21.95 2.40 11.08
CA THR A 228 -22.57 2.33 9.75
C THR A 228 -23.70 3.36 9.62
N LYS A 229 -24.19 3.60 8.40
CA LYS A 229 -25.37 4.47 8.16
C LYS A 229 -26.64 3.97 8.86
N SER A 230 -26.70 2.68 9.18
CA SER A 230 -27.80 2.00 9.88
C SER A 230 -27.57 1.84 11.39
N GLY A 231 -26.56 2.50 11.96
CA GLY A 231 -26.18 2.39 13.37
C GLY A 231 -24.88 1.63 13.60
N GLU A 232 -24.63 1.23 14.85
CA GLU A 232 -23.44 0.49 15.25
C GLU A 232 -23.62 -1.02 15.03
N LYS A 233 -22.61 -1.68 14.44
CA LYS A 233 -22.60 -3.13 14.21
C LYS A 233 -21.27 -3.72 14.65
N THR A 234 -21.32 -4.77 15.45
CA THR A 234 -20.12 -5.53 15.82
C THR A 234 -19.65 -6.41 14.66
N ALA A 235 -18.34 -6.52 14.50
CA ALA A 235 -17.71 -7.40 13.52
C ALA A 235 -16.39 -7.95 14.09
N ASP A 236 -16.15 -9.24 13.93
CA ASP A 236 -14.82 -9.82 14.11
C ASP A 236 -13.91 -9.33 12.97
N ILE A 237 -12.71 -8.86 13.32
CA ILE A 237 -11.68 -8.46 12.37
C ILE A 237 -10.43 -9.35 12.41
N ARG A 238 -10.37 -10.38 13.27
CA ARG A 238 -9.24 -11.32 13.31
C ARG A 238 -8.95 -11.98 11.94
N PRO A 239 -9.96 -12.37 11.12
CA PRO A 239 -9.72 -12.90 9.78
C PRO A 239 -9.22 -11.86 8.76
N GLN A 240 -9.41 -10.57 9.03
CA GLN A 240 -8.98 -9.47 8.16
C GLN A 240 -7.50 -9.06 8.38
N ILE A 241 -6.79 -9.75 9.28
CA ILE A 241 -5.38 -9.50 9.62
C ILE A 241 -4.57 -10.74 9.20
N LEU A 242 -3.79 -10.63 8.12
CA LEU A 242 -2.97 -11.72 7.60
C LEU A 242 -1.73 -11.99 8.47
N ARG A 243 -1.03 -10.91 8.84
CA ARG A 243 0.17 -10.93 9.69
C ARG A 243 0.40 -9.57 10.31
N PHE A 244 1.18 -9.54 11.38
CA PHE A 244 1.73 -8.31 11.96
C PHE A 244 3.10 -8.59 12.59
N SER A 245 3.87 -7.53 12.84
CA SER A 245 5.08 -7.54 13.64
C SER A 245 5.19 -6.20 14.38
N GLN A 246 5.68 -6.23 15.62
CA GLN A 246 5.88 -5.05 16.44
C GLN A 246 7.35 -4.91 16.82
N ASP A 247 7.87 -3.69 16.72
CA ASP A 247 9.18 -3.28 17.20
C ASP A 247 9.00 -1.99 18.02
N GLY A 248 8.97 -2.13 19.35
CA GLY A 248 8.68 -1.03 20.27
C GLY A 248 7.36 -0.32 19.97
N ASN A 249 7.45 0.94 19.54
CA ASN A 249 6.30 1.79 19.18
C ASN A 249 5.90 1.71 17.69
N ARG A 250 6.50 0.80 16.92
CA ARG A 250 6.20 0.58 15.50
C ARG A 250 5.47 -0.74 15.32
N LEU A 251 4.30 -0.70 14.70
CA LEU A 251 3.51 -1.87 14.32
C LEU A 251 3.41 -1.94 12.79
N THR A 252 3.95 -2.99 12.20
CA THR A 252 3.71 -3.33 10.79
C THR A 252 2.59 -4.36 10.73
N CYS A 253 1.56 -4.13 9.92
CA CYS A 253 0.44 -5.06 9.78
C CYS A 253 -0.04 -5.17 8.33
N VAL A 254 -0.50 -6.37 7.96
CA VAL A 254 -1.04 -6.65 6.63
C VAL A 254 -2.51 -7.01 6.74
N LEU A 255 -3.33 -6.12 6.19
CA LEU A 255 -4.77 -6.06 6.39
C LEU A 255 -5.50 -6.30 5.08
N CYS A 256 -6.70 -6.89 5.13
CA CYS A 256 -7.54 -7.07 3.94
C CYS A 256 -7.75 -5.73 3.21
N ALA A 257 -7.50 -5.75 1.90
CA ALA A 257 -7.68 -4.62 0.98
C ALA A 257 -8.63 -4.94 -0.18
N ASP A 258 -9.24 -6.13 -0.19
CA ASP A 258 -10.28 -6.47 -1.16
C ASP A 258 -11.55 -5.60 -0.97
N ASN A 259 -12.37 -5.52 -2.03
CA ASN A 259 -13.55 -4.65 -2.09
C ASN A 259 -14.70 -5.04 -1.13
N THR A 260 -14.62 -6.19 -0.46
CA THR A 260 -15.66 -6.75 0.41
C THR A 260 -15.26 -6.76 1.89
N ASN A 261 -13.99 -7.00 2.21
CA ASN A 261 -13.48 -7.21 3.57
C ASN A 261 -12.47 -6.14 4.01
N TYR A 262 -12.39 -4.99 3.32
CA TYR A 262 -11.44 -3.92 3.65
C TYR A 262 -11.40 -3.58 5.14
N LEU A 263 -10.22 -3.70 5.73
CA LEU A 263 -9.95 -3.35 7.12
C LEU A 263 -9.08 -2.09 7.19
N LYS A 264 -9.65 -1.04 7.79
CA LYS A 264 -8.92 0.21 8.05
C LYS A 264 -7.85 0.01 9.12
N PRO A 265 -6.63 0.54 8.93
CA PRO A 265 -5.57 0.49 9.95
C PRO A 265 -5.95 1.25 11.23
N ASP A 266 -6.81 2.27 11.13
CA ASP A 266 -7.34 3.04 12.27
C ASP A 266 -7.95 2.14 13.37
N TYR A 267 -8.58 1.02 12.98
CA TYR A 267 -9.17 0.08 13.95
C TYR A 267 -8.11 -0.73 14.72
N ILE A 268 -6.92 -0.92 14.14
CA ILE A 268 -5.79 -1.55 14.82
C ILE A 268 -5.07 -0.51 15.69
N ALA A 269 -4.85 0.70 15.17
CA ALA A 269 -4.23 1.79 15.92
C ALA A 269 -5.01 2.14 17.20
N ALA A 270 -6.35 2.20 17.11
CA ALA A 270 -7.21 2.47 18.26
C ALA A 270 -7.09 1.44 19.41
N MET A 271 -6.60 0.22 19.14
CA MET A 271 -6.35 -0.80 20.18
C MET A 271 -5.13 -0.50 21.03
N ALA A 272 -4.23 0.37 20.59
CA ALA A 272 -3.08 0.80 21.41
C ALA A 272 -3.51 1.66 22.61
N ASN A 273 -4.68 2.31 22.54
CA ASN A 273 -5.09 3.35 23.49
C ASN A 273 -4.01 4.46 23.66
N VAL A 274 -3.33 4.78 22.56
CA VAL A 274 -2.38 5.90 22.41
C VAL A 274 -3.04 6.94 21.52
N THR A 275 -2.97 8.20 21.92
CA THR A 275 -3.71 9.29 21.24
C THR A 275 -3.01 9.81 19.98
N ASP A 276 -1.69 9.98 19.98
CA ASP A 276 -0.93 10.37 18.79
C ASP A 276 -0.30 9.16 18.07
N TYR A 277 -0.58 9.04 16.77
CA TYR A 277 0.03 8.03 15.90
C TYR A 277 -0.02 8.47 14.44
N THR A 278 0.94 7.96 13.66
CA THR A 278 0.97 8.10 12.21
C THR A 278 0.70 6.76 11.53
N VAL A 279 0.14 6.81 10.31
CA VAL A 279 -0.14 5.61 9.52
C VAL A 279 0.36 5.80 8.09
N MET A 280 1.19 4.87 7.62
CA MET A 280 1.80 4.87 6.30
C MET A 280 1.52 3.54 5.57
N ARG A 281 0.84 3.57 4.43
CA ARG A 281 0.71 2.39 3.55
C ARG A 281 2.01 2.21 2.77
N ARG A 282 2.73 1.13 3.05
CA ARG A 282 4.03 0.81 2.43
C ARG A 282 3.85 0.02 1.13
N ARG A 283 2.98 -0.98 1.12
CA ARG A 283 2.78 -1.89 -0.02
C ARG A 283 1.32 -2.27 -0.21
N VAL A 284 0.99 -2.72 -1.42
CA VAL A 284 -0.32 -3.28 -1.78
C VAL A 284 -0.05 -4.62 -2.46
N LEU A 285 -0.72 -5.69 -2.02
CA LEU A 285 -0.30 -7.06 -2.31
C LEU A 285 -1.42 -7.88 -2.96
N LEU A 286 -1.01 -8.86 -3.77
CA LEU A 286 -1.89 -9.86 -4.39
C LEU A 286 -2.38 -10.89 -3.36
N ALA A 287 -3.27 -11.80 -3.78
CA ALA A 287 -3.88 -12.82 -2.91
C ALA A 287 -2.89 -13.65 -2.07
N ASP A 288 -1.68 -13.90 -2.56
CA ASP A 288 -0.61 -14.60 -1.82
C ASP A 288 -0.09 -13.84 -0.58
N GLY A 289 -0.42 -12.55 -0.45
CA GLY A 289 0.03 -11.69 0.64
C GLY A 289 1.51 -11.36 0.63
N VAL A 290 2.23 -11.63 -0.47
CA VAL A 290 3.70 -11.45 -0.58
C VAL A 290 4.08 -10.66 -1.83
N THR A 291 3.44 -10.93 -2.96
CA THR A 291 3.74 -10.31 -4.25
C THR A 291 3.13 -8.91 -4.33
N ASP A 292 3.94 -7.92 -4.74
CA ASP A 292 3.46 -6.56 -4.97
C ASP A 292 2.47 -6.47 -6.13
N PHE A 293 1.44 -5.65 -5.93
CA PHE A 293 0.61 -5.18 -7.02
C PHE A 293 1.38 -4.16 -7.88
N ARG A 294 1.56 -4.51 -9.16
CA ARG A 294 1.98 -3.60 -10.22
C ARG A 294 0.88 -3.57 -11.28
#